data_AF-D8ID07-F1
#
_entry.id   AF-D8ID07-F1
#
_cell.length_a   1.000
_cell.length_b   1.000
_cell.length_c   1.000
_cell.angle_alpha   90.00
_cell.angle_beta   90.00
_cell.angle_gamma   90.00
#
_symmetry.space_group_name_H-M   'P 1'
#
loop_
_entity.id
_entity.type
_entity.pdbx_description
1 polymer ?
#
loop_
_entity_poly.entity_id
_entity_poly.type
_entity_poly.pdbx_seq_one_letter_code
_entity_poly.pdbx_strand_id
1 'polypeptide(L)'
;MFKHRIANGMLTAKLISEVLGTKLPGEGTIYMGQELKFLAPVYFGDTITATAEIIELIPEKNRVILSTTCTNQDGKVVLSGKATVMKQ
;
A
#
# COMPACT_ATOMS: atom_id res chain seq x y z
N MET A 1 3.70 -0.49 23.70
CA MET A 1 4.36 -1.82 23.67
C MET A 1 3.34 -2.86 23.24
N PHE A 2 3.62 -3.71 22.24
CA PHE A 2 2.68 -4.73 21.77
C PHE A 2 2.58 -5.87 22.79
N LYS A 3 1.36 -6.31 23.14
CA LYS A 3 1.13 -7.35 24.17
C LYS A 3 1.26 -8.79 23.64
N HIS A 4 1.27 -8.96 22.32
CA HIS A 4 1.37 -10.23 21.61
C HIS A 4 2.29 -10.10 20.39
N ARG A 5 2.70 -11.24 19.81
CA ARG A 5 3.48 -11.28 18.57
C ARG A 5 2.67 -10.67 17.42
N ILE A 6 3.34 -9.87 16.60
CA ILE A 6 2.75 -9.17 15.46
C ILE A 6 3.50 -9.52 14.18
N ALA A 7 2.82 -9.42 13.04
CA ALA A 7 3.47 -9.55 11.74
C ALA A 7 4.40 -8.35 11.48
N ASN A 8 5.43 -8.55 10.67
CA ASN A 8 6.30 -7.46 10.21
C ASN A 8 5.47 -6.50 9.32
N GLY A 9 5.52 -5.20 9.60
CA GLY A 9 4.74 -4.20 8.83
C GLY A 9 5.02 -4.22 7.32
N MET A 10 6.23 -4.60 6.90
CA MET A 10 6.56 -4.72 5.48
C MET A 10 5.83 -5.85 4.77
N LEU A 11 5.36 -6.88 5.49
CA LEU A 11 4.49 -7.92 4.91
C LEU A 11 3.16 -7.30 4.45
N THR A 12 2.60 -6.38 5.23
CA THR A 12 1.42 -5.60 4.86
C THR A 12 1.71 -4.67 3.68
N ALA A 13 2.88 -4.04 3.65
CA ALA A 13 3.28 -3.17 2.53
C ALA A 13 3.45 -3.94 1.21
N LYS A 14 3.82 -5.23 1.26
CA LYS A 14 3.90 -6.08 0.06
C LYS A 14 2.56 -6.15 -0.70
N LEU A 15 1.43 -6.13 0.02
CA LEU A 15 0.10 -6.15 -0.61
C LEU A 15 -0.15 -4.89 -1.46
N ILE A 16 0.40 -3.74 -1.06
CA ILE A 16 0.34 -2.51 -1.88
C ILE A 16 1.10 -2.73 -3.19
N SER A 17 2.30 -3.31 -3.11
CA SER A 17 3.10 -3.62 -4.30
C SER A 17 2.38 -4.57 -5.25
N GLU A 18 1.69 -5.58 -4.72
CA GLU A 18 0.87 -6.49 -5.51
C GLU A 18 -0.28 -5.75 -6.23
N VAL A 19 -1.01 -4.87 -5.54
CA VAL A 19 -2.07 -4.06 -6.16
C VAL A 19 -1.51 -3.18 -7.27
N LEU A 20 -0.39 -2.49 -7.02
CA LEU A 20 0.21 -1.58 -7.99
C LEU A 20 0.75 -2.30 -9.23
N GLY A 21 1.37 -3.46 -9.04
CA GLY A 21 1.96 -4.25 -10.12
C GLY A 21 0.98 -5.12 -10.90
N THR A 22 -0.20 -5.41 -10.36
CA THR A 22 -1.14 -6.36 -11.00
C THR A 22 -2.53 -5.80 -11.30
N LYS A 23 -2.96 -4.74 -10.60
CA LYS A 23 -4.33 -4.19 -10.74
C LYS A 23 -4.33 -2.75 -11.23
N LEU A 24 -3.68 -1.83 -10.51
CA LEU A 24 -3.73 -0.40 -10.80
C LEU A 24 -2.44 0.29 -10.31
N PRO A 25 -1.57 0.82 -11.19
CA PRO A 25 -1.75 0.90 -12.64
C PRO A 25 -1.73 -0.45 -13.38
N GLY A 26 -1.13 -1.48 -12.78
CA GLY A 26 -1.10 -2.84 -13.33
C GLY A 26 0.24 -3.20 -13.98
N GLU A 27 0.22 -4.16 -14.89
CA GLU A 27 1.43 -4.68 -15.51
C GLU A 27 2.26 -3.58 -16.21
N GLY A 28 3.60 -3.66 -16.08
CA GLY A 28 4.50 -2.62 -16.58
C GLY A 28 4.60 -1.38 -15.67
N THR A 29 4.05 -1.43 -14.46
CA THR A 29 4.26 -0.41 -13.43
C THR A 29 5.69 -0.47 -12.88
N ILE A 30 6.37 0.67 -12.90
CA ILE A 30 7.68 0.88 -12.26
C ILE A 30 7.47 1.68 -10.98
N TYR A 31 7.92 1.10 -9.87
CA TYR A 31 7.84 1.69 -8.54
C TYR A 31 8.94 2.74 -8.35
N MET A 32 8.56 4.01 -8.15
CA MET A 32 9.52 5.12 -8.03
C MET A 32 9.76 5.52 -6.57
N GLY A 33 8.73 5.45 -5.73
CA GLY A 33 8.84 5.79 -4.32
C GLY A 33 7.62 5.38 -3.51
N GLN A 34 7.84 5.11 -2.22
CA GLN A 34 6.78 4.74 -1.29
C GLN A 34 6.98 5.43 0.06
N GLU A 35 5.92 6.05 0.55
CA GLU A 35 5.80 6.51 1.94
C GLU A 35 4.90 5.55 2.71
N LEU A 36 5.30 5.16 3.94
CA LEU A 36 4.54 4.24 4.78
C LEU A 36 4.42 4.79 6.21
N LYS A 37 3.20 4.76 6.73
CA LYS A 37 2.89 4.99 8.15
C LYS A 37 2.22 3.74 8.70
N PHE A 38 2.87 3.07 9.64
CA PHE A 38 2.34 1.90 10.34
C PHE A 38 1.51 2.38 11.54
N LEU A 39 0.19 2.37 11.40
CA LEU A 39 -0.73 3.00 12.35
C LEU A 39 -1.21 2.04 13.44
N ALA A 40 -1.23 0.74 13.15
CA ALA A 40 -1.65 -0.28 14.10
C ALA A 40 -0.92 -1.62 13.84
N PRO A 41 -0.77 -2.46 14.87
CA PRO A 41 -0.22 -3.80 14.70
C PRO A 41 -1.16 -4.66 13.85
N VAL A 42 -0.57 -5.57 13.07
CA VAL A 42 -1.27 -6.67 12.42
C VAL A 42 -0.98 -7.95 13.19
N TYR A 43 -2.02 -8.67 13.58
CA TYR A 43 -1.92 -9.91 14.33
C TYR A 43 -2.07 -11.13 13.41
N PHE A 44 -1.62 -12.28 13.91
CA PHE A 44 -1.85 -13.54 13.22
C PHE A 44 -3.36 -13.81 13.13
N GLY A 45 -3.84 -14.16 11.94
CA GLY A 45 -5.26 -14.38 11.66
C GLY A 45 -5.99 -13.15 11.11
N ASP A 46 -5.38 -11.96 11.12
CA ASP A 46 -5.97 -10.80 10.47
C ASP A 46 -6.07 -11.00 8.95
N THR A 47 -7.21 -10.61 8.39
CA THR A 47 -7.39 -10.49 6.94
C THR A 47 -7.17 -9.04 6.56
N ILE A 48 -6.15 -8.80 5.74
CA ILE A 48 -5.77 -7.45 5.34
C ILE A 48 -6.21 -7.16 3.91
N THR A 49 -6.91 -6.04 3.72
CA THR A 49 -7.27 -5.50 2.41
C THR A 49 -6.39 -4.30 2.08
N ALA A 50 -5.67 -4.37 0.95
CA ALA A 50 -4.91 -3.23 0.43
C ALA A 50 -5.73 -2.49 -0.64
N THR A 51 -5.78 -1.17 -0.55
CA THR A 51 -6.46 -0.28 -1.49
C THR A 51 -5.48 0.76 -2.00
N ALA A 52 -5.51 1.02 -3.30
CA ALA A 52 -4.76 2.08 -3.95
C ALA A 52 -5.73 2.96 -4.74
N GLU A 53 -5.62 4.28 -4.60
CA GLU A 53 -6.47 5.26 -5.27
C GLU A 53 -5.58 6.31 -5.92
N ILE A 54 -5.80 6.61 -7.20
CA ILE A 54 -5.07 7.67 -7.89
C ILE A 54 -5.50 9.01 -7.31
N ILE A 55 -4.55 9.76 -6.75
CA ILE A 55 -4.80 11.10 -6.21
C ILE A 55 -4.19 12.20 -7.09
N GLU A 56 -3.25 11.87 -7.97
CA GLU A 56 -2.64 12.82 -8.90
C GLU A 56 -2.11 12.11 -10.15
N LEU A 57 -2.36 12.72 -11.32
CA LEU A 57 -1.76 12.34 -12.60
C LEU A 57 -0.82 13.47 -13.03
N ILE A 58 0.41 13.11 -13.41
CA ILE A 58 1.47 14.06 -13.81
C ILE A 58 1.97 13.64 -15.20
N PRO A 59 1.21 13.92 -16.27
CA PRO A 59 1.48 13.42 -17.62
C PRO A 59 2.84 13.87 -18.17
N GLU A 60 3.25 15.10 -17.86
CA GLU A 60 4.50 15.70 -18.35
C GLU A 60 5.75 15.00 -17.80
N LYS A 61 5.61 14.21 -16.73
CA LYS A 61 6.68 13.37 -16.15
C LYS A 61 6.42 11.87 -16.29
N ASN A 62 5.31 11.48 -16.92
CA ASN A 62 4.81 10.10 -16.96
C ASN A 62 4.71 9.49 -15.54
N ARG A 63 4.10 10.21 -14.59
CA ARG A 63 3.97 9.77 -13.19
C ARG A 63 2.53 9.75 -12.71
N VAL A 64 2.27 8.85 -11.79
CA VAL A 64 1.02 8.74 -11.05
C VAL A 64 1.33 8.71 -9.56
N ILE A 65 0.61 9.51 -8.78
CA ILE A 65 0.66 9.44 -7.32
C ILE A 65 -0.63 8.77 -6.85
N LEU A 66 -0.48 7.74 -6.03
CA LEU A 66 -1.58 7.01 -5.42
C LEU A 66 -1.56 7.17 -3.92
N SER A 67 -2.73 7.37 -3.30
CA SER A 67 -2.90 7.07 -1.88
C SER A 67 -2.95 5.55 -1.71
N THR A 68 -2.32 5.05 -0.64
CA THR A 68 -2.28 3.61 -0.36
C THR A 68 -2.72 3.36 1.08
N THR A 69 -3.65 2.43 1.26
CA THR A 69 -4.22 2.12 2.58
C THR A 69 -4.37 0.63 2.74
N CYS A 70 -4.03 0.10 3.92
CA CYS A 70 -4.36 -1.27 4.30
C CYS A 70 -5.29 -1.26 5.52
N THR A 71 -6.38 -2.01 5.45
CA THR A 71 -7.36 -2.19 6.53
C THR A 71 -7.44 -3.66 6.93
N ASN A 72 -7.74 -3.94 8.21
CA ASN A 72 -8.09 -5.29 8.66
C ASN A 72 -9.60 -5.57 8.47
N GLN A 73 -10.03 -6.78 8.83
CA GLN A 73 -11.43 -7.24 8.78
C GLN A 73 -12.42 -6.37 9.56
N ASP A 74 -11.95 -5.62 10.56
CA ASP A 74 -12.77 -4.72 11.40
C ASP A 74 -12.83 -3.30 10.82
N GLY A 75 -12.26 -3.08 9.63
CA GLY A 75 -12.15 -1.76 9.00
C GLY A 75 -11.07 -0.86 9.62
N LYS A 76 -10.25 -1.38 10.53
CA LYS A 76 -9.18 -0.59 11.16
C LYS A 76 -8.04 -0.38 10.17
N VAL A 77 -7.65 0.87 9.97
CA VAL A 77 -6.47 1.21 9.17
C VAL A 77 -5.20 0.80 9.92
N VAL A 78 -4.44 -0.14 9.33
CA VAL A 78 -3.19 -0.64 9.90
C VAL A 78 -1.97 0.01 9.24
N LEU A 79 -2.11 0.44 7.98
CA LEU A 79 -1.06 1.09 7.20
C LEU A 79 -1.70 2.15 6.29
N SER A 80 -1.08 3.33 6.22
CA SER A 80 -1.45 4.37 5.26
C SER A 80 -0.19 4.95 4.62
N GLY A 81 -0.28 5.42 3.38
CA GLY A 81 0.88 5.84 2.62
C GLY A 81 0.54 6.53 1.31
N LYS A 82 1.60 6.82 0.56
CA LYS A 82 1.54 7.29 -0.82
C LYS A 82 2.56 6.54 -1.66
N ALA A 83 2.16 6.15 -2.87
CA ALA A 83 3.04 5.57 -3.87
C ALA A 83 3.23 6.55 -5.02
N THR A 84 4.47 6.72 -5.47
CA THR A 84 4.77 7.32 -6.77
C THR A 84 5.19 6.23 -7.72
N VAL A 85 4.52 6.14 -8.85
CA VAL A 85 4.79 5.13 -9.88
C VAL A 85 4.84 5.76 -11.27
N MET A 86 5.42 5.04 -12.22
CA MET A 86 5.36 5.35 -13.64
C MET A 86 4.99 4.10 -14.43
N LYS A 87 4.43 4.27 -15.63
CA LYS A 87 4.12 3.17 -16.54
C LYS A 87 5.21 3.12 -17.62
N GLN A 88 5.77 1.92 -17.86
CA GLN A 88 6.76 1.66 -18.92
C GLN A 88 6.26 2.00 -20.34
#